data_AF-A0A920G4C6-F1
#
_entry.id   AF-A0A920G4C6-F1
#
_cell.length_a   1.000
_cell.length_b   1.000
_cell.length_c   1.000
_cell.angle_alpha   90.00
_cell.angle_beta   90.00
_cell.angle_gamma   90.00
#
_symmetry.space_group_name_H-M   'P 1'
#
loop_
_entity.id
_entity.type
_entity.pdbx_description
1 polymer ?
#
loop_
_entity_poly.entity_id
_entity_poly.type
_entity_poly.pdbx_seq_one_letter_code
_entity_poly.pdbx_strand_id
1 'polypeptide(L)'
;MRLTCGFGAESAAPLVADYDNLMISRVSKSHALAGMRVGYALAHPDLIEGLNRVKDSFNSYPLDAVAQAAATAAISDAEWFEQASQTVAQSRAQLTEGLLALGFKCCHRWPILYLLATLRWGRSAIRSFAARGCPGASLE
;
A
#
# COMPACT_ATOMS: atom_id res chain seq x y z
N MET A 1 -14.11 7.09 12.45
CA MET A 1 -13.23 6.62 11.36
C MET A 1 -11.84 6.43 11.95
N ARG A 2 -11.32 5.19 12.02
CA ARG A 2 -10.02 4.93 12.69
C ARG A 2 -8.92 5.75 12.03
N LEU A 3 -8.09 6.38 12.86
CA LEU A 3 -6.96 7.22 12.44
C LEU A 3 -5.75 6.41 11.98
N THR A 4 -5.84 5.08 11.91
CA THR A 4 -4.73 4.22 11.51
C THR A 4 -4.80 3.87 10.02
N CYS A 5 -3.79 4.31 9.29
CA CYS A 5 -3.38 3.74 8.02
C CYS A 5 -2.83 2.33 8.28
N GLY A 6 -3.18 1.36 7.42
CA GLY A 6 -2.73 -0.03 7.58
C GLY A 6 -1.22 -0.13 7.80
N PHE A 7 -0.77 -1.19 8.47
CA PHE A 7 0.63 -1.42 8.85
C PHE A 7 1.20 -0.55 9.98
N GLY A 8 0.34 0.20 10.71
CA GLY A 8 0.71 0.95 11.91
C GLY A 8 1.06 2.42 11.68
N ALA A 9 0.69 2.99 10.53
CA ALA A 9 0.86 4.43 10.27
C ALA A 9 -0.36 5.23 10.76
N GLU A 10 -0.16 6.51 11.06
CA GLU A 10 -1.26 7.45 11.21
C GLU A 10 -1.81 7.85 9.83
N SER A 11 -3.11 8.04 9.77
CA SER A 11 -3.84 8.46 8.58
C SER A 11 -3.84 9.98 8.52
N ALA A 12 -3.49 10.52 7.36
CA ALA A 12 -3.62 11.95 7.07
C ALA A 12 -5.09 12.39 6.85
N ALA A 13 -6.07 11.47 6.92
CA ALA A 13 -7.49 11.75 6.68
C ALA A 13 -8.05 12.99 7.40
N PRO A 14 -7.69 13.30 8.67
CA PRO A 14 -8.18 14.49 9.34
C PRO A 14 -7.79 15.80 8.65
N LEU A 15 -6.63 15.85 7.98
CA LEU A 15 -6.13 17.05 7.30
C LEU A 15 -7.02 17.49 6.13
N VAL A 16 -7.86 16.61 5.60
CA VAL A 16 -8.81 16.96 4.53
C VAL A 16 -9.82 18.01 5.02
N ALA A 17 -10.09 18.09 6.33
CA ALA A 17 -10.95 19.11 6.90
C ALA A 17 -10.28 20.49 7.00
N ASP A 18 -8.94 20.53 7.03
CA ASP A 18 -8.17 21.77 7.22
C ASP A 18 -7.69 22.40 5.89
N TYR A 19 -7.64 21.60 4.81
CA TYR A 19 -7.04 21.99 3.54
C TYR A 19 -7.93 21.61 2.34
N ASP A 20 -8.52 22.62 1.69
CA ASP A 20 -9.42 22.43 0.55
C ASP A 20 -8.70 21.92 -0.71
N ASN A 21 -7.37 22.07 -0.77
CA ASN A 21 -6.50 21.61 -1.84
C ASN A 21 -5.88 20.23 -1.59
N LEU A 22 -6.24 19.56 -0.49
CA LEU A 22 -5.70 18.25 -0.14
C LEU A 22 -6.60 17.13 -0.66
N MET A 23 -5.98 16.17 -1.34
CA MET A 23 -6.59 14.90 -1.69
C MET A 23 -5.77 13.75 -1.14
N ILE A 24 -6.46 12.79 -0.52
CA ILE A 24 -5.87 11.54 -0.03
C ILE A 24 -6.49 10.41 -0.81
N SER A 25 -5.67 9.68 -1.57
CA SER A 25 -6.10 8.46 -2.25
C SER A 25 -5.71 7.21 -1.46
N ARG A 26 -6.56 6.20 -1.54
CA ARG A 26 -6.42 4.92 -0.83
C ARG A 26 -6.80 3.76 -1.74
N VAL A 27 -6.30 2.61 -1.31
CA VAL A 27 -6.54 1.19 -1.65
C VAL A 27 -5.84 0.52 -2.85
N SER A 28 -5.40 -0.70 -2.53
CA SER A 28 -5.04 -1.88 -3.34
C SER A 28 -4.23 -2.86 -2.46
N LYS A 29 -3.37 -2.35 -1.57
CA LYS A 29 -2.41 -3.17 -0.81
C LYS A 29 -2.85 -3.57 0.60
N SER A 30 -3.53 -2.69 1.34
CA SER A 30 -3.87 -2.94 2.74
C SER A 30 -5.08 -3.86 2.95
N HIS A 31 -5.91 -4.04 1.92
CA HIS A 31 -7.13 -4.86 1.96
C HIS A 31 -7.05 -6.08 1.01
N ALA A 32 -5.85 -6.43 0.52
CA ALA A 32 -5.64 -7.50 -0.46
C ALA A 32 -6.44 -7.41 -1.78
N LEU A 33 -6.93 -6.22 -2.14
CA LEU A 33 -7.77 -5.98 -3.34
C LEU A 33 -6.96 -5.52 -4.58
N ALA A 34 -5.67 -5.82 -4.67
CA ALA A 34 -4.82 -5.34 -5.76
C ALA A 34 -5.32 -5.78 -7.14
N GLY A 35 -5.85 -7.00 -7.25
CA GLY A 35 -6.42 -7.56 -8.47
C GLY A 35 -7.79 -6.99 -8.85
N MET A 36 -8.59 -6.55 -7.88
CA MET A 36 -9.94 -6.00 -8.11
C MET A 36 -9.94 -4.54 -8.56
N ARG A 37 -8.76 -3.88 -8.55
CA ARG A 37 -8.56 -2.51 -9.03
C ARG A 37 -9.47 -1.46 -8.37
N VAL A 38 -9.86 -1.68 -7.11
CA VAL A 38 -10.66 -0.71 -6.34
C VAL A 38 -9.76 0.36 -5.71
N GLY A 39 -10.17 1.63 -5.87
CA GLY A 39 -9.58 2.86 -5.37
C GLY A 39 -10.63 3.72 -4.66
N TYR A 40 -10.29 4.46 -3.61
CA TYR A 40 -11.12 5.59 -3.13
C TYR A 40 -10.27 6.82 -2.84
N ALA A 41 -10.89 7.99 -2.86
CA ALA A 41 -10.26 9.26 -2.51
C ALA A 41 -11.09 10.02 -1.47
N LEU A 42 -10.41 10.75 -0.60
CA LEU A 42 -10.97 11.68 0.37
C LEU A 42 -10.42 13.06 0.02
N ALA A 43 -11.29 14.03 -0.25
CA ALA A 43 -10.92 15.39 -0.60
C ALA A 43 -12.09 16.35 -0.32
N HIS A 44 -11.85 17.65 -0.43
CA HIS A 44 -12.90 18.67 -0.41
C HIS A 44 -13.95 18.41 -1.51
N PRO A 45 -15.25 18.68 -1.29
CA PRO A 45 -16.32 18.42 -2.26
C PRO A 45 -16.05 18.97 -3.66
N ASP A 46 -15.47 20.18 -3.78
CA ASP A 46 -15.16 20.80 -5.07
C ASP A 46 -14.12 20.00 -5.89
N LEU A 47 -13.13 19.41 -5.21
CA LEU A 47 -12.15 18.52 -5.85
C LEU A 47 -12.81 17.21 -6.30
N ILE A 48 -13.70 16.67 -5.47
CA ILE A 48 -14.47 15.45 -5.79
C ILE A 48 -15.39 15.70 -7.00
N GLU A 49 -16.01 16.87 -7.08
CA GLU A 49 -16.82 17.25 -8.24
C GLU A 49 -15.98 17.30 -9.52
N GLY A 50 -14.81 17.96 -9.47
CA GLY A 50 -13.87 17.99 -10.59
C GLY A 50 -13.45 16.60 -11.04
N LEU A 51 -13.11 15.72 -10.09
CA LEU A 51 -12.78 14.32 -10.35
C LEU A 51 -13.94 13.56 -10.99
N ASN A 52 -15.16 13.77 -10.51
CA ASN A 52 -16.34 13.12 -11.08
C ASN A 52 -16.59 13.57 -12.52
N ARG A 53 -16.48 14.87 -12.82
CA ARG A 53 -16.63 15.38 -14.19
C ARG A 53 -15.63 14.74 -15.15
N VAL A 54 -14.35 14.62 -14.75
CA VAL A 54 -13.33 13.96 -15.58
C VAL A 54 -13.62 12.47 -15.71
N LYS A 55 -13.91 11.78 -14.59
CA LYS A 55 -14.25 10.35 -14.56
C LYS A 55 -15.42 10.04 -15.51
N ASP A 56 -16.50 10.79 -15.40
CA ASP A 56 -17.74 10.58 -16.15
C ASP A 56 -17.60 10.92 -17.64
N SER A 57 -16.59 11.72 -18.01
CA SER A 57 -16.28 12.01 -19.42
C SER A 57 -15.65 10.83 -20.16
N PHE A 58 -14.97 9.92 -19.45
CA PHE A 58 -14.39 8.70 -20.04
C PHE A 58 -15.27 7.48 -19.83
N ASN A 59 -15.75 7.26 -18.60
CA ASN A 59 -16.61 6.15 -18.24
C ASN A 59 -17.38 6.45 -16.94
N SER A 60 -18.71 6.46 -17.03
CA SER A 60 -19.60 6.69 -15.87
C SER A 60 -19.65 5.51 -14.89
N TYR A 61 -19.24 4.31 -15.31
CA TYR A 61 -19.22 3.09 -14.48
C TYR A 61 -17.82 2.45 -14.50
N PRO A 62 -16.82 3.10 -13.87
CA PRO A 62 -15.44 2.63 -13.90
C PRO A 62 -15.18 1.41 -12.99
N LEU A 63 -16.15 1.01 -12.16
CA LEU A 63 -16.00 -0.05 -11.18
C LEU A 63 -17.19 -1.00 -11.22
N ASP A 64 -16.93 -2.29 -11.42
CA ASP A 64 -17.97 -3.31 -11.48
C ASP A 64 -18.61 -3.56 -10.10
N ALA A 65 -19.81 -4.14 -10.11
CA ALA A 65 -20.58 -4.38 -8.89
C ALA A 65 -19.90 -5.39 -7.93
N VAL A 66 -19.15 -6.36 -8.46
CA VAL A 66 -18.45 -7.37 -7.66
C VAL A 66 -17.28 -6.72 -6.91
N ALA A 67 -16.52 -5.86 -7.58
CA ALA A 67 -15.44 -5.09 -6.99
C ALA A 67 -15.94 -4.13 -5.90
N GLN A 68 -17.11 -3.49 -6.10
CA GLN A 68 -17.76 -2.66 -5.09
C GLN A 68 -18.20 -3.48 -3.86
N ALA A 69 -18.81 -4.65 -4.07
CA ALA A 69 -19.22 -5.54 -3.00
C ALA A 69 -18.02 -6.07 -2.20
N ALA A 70 -16.96 -6.52 -2.90
CA ALA A 70 -15.72 -6.98 -2.28
C ALA A 70 -15.03 -5.87 -1.47
N ALA A 71 -15.01 -4.64 -1.98
CA ALA A 71 -14.46 -3.50 -1.27
C ALA A 71 -15.25 -3.15 0.00
N THR A 72 -16.59 -3.21 -0.09
CA THR A 72 -17.46 -2.94 1.06
C THR A 72 -17.25 -3.99 2.16
N ALA A 73 -17.18 -5.26 1.78
CA ALA A 73 -16.90 -6.36 2.71
C ALA A 73 -15.50 -6.20 3.36
N ALA A 74 -14.47 -5.95 2.55
CA ALA A 74 -13.09 -5.82 3.04
C ALA A 74 -12.90 -4.61 3.96
N ILE A 75 -13.58 -3.48 3.69
CA ILE A 75 -13.52 -2.28 4.55
C ILE A 75 -14.27 -2.50 5.87
N SER A 76 -15.33 -3.31 5.84
CA SER A 76 -16.15 -3.60 7.03
C SER A 76 -15.48 -4.60 7.98
N ASP A 77 -14.60 -5.45 7.45
CA ASP A 77 -13.85 -6.45 8.23
C ASP A 77 -12.61 -5.85 8.92
N ALA A 78 -12.87 -5.19 10.05
CA ALA A 78 -11.82 -4.57 10.85
C ALA A 78 -10.89 -5.59 11.53
N GLU A 79 -11.41 -6.77 11.89
CA GLU A 79 -10.65 -7.80 12.58
C GLU A 79 -9.59 -8.41 11.65
N TRP A 80 -9.99 -8.84 10.46
CA TRP A 80 -9.06 -9.34 9.45
C TRP A 80 -8.00 -8.29 9.10
N PHE A 81 -8.40 -7.03 8.95
CA PHE A 81 -7.48 -5.94 8.63
C PHE A 81 -6.39 -5.73 9.70
N GLU A 82 -6.77 -5.83 10.97
CA GLU A 82 -5.86 -5.69 12.09
C GLU A 82 -4.90 -6.88 12.18
N GLN A 83 -5.41 -8.10 12.05
CA GLN A 83 -4.59 -9.32 11.98
C GLN A 83 -3.60 -9.26 10.80
N ALA A 84 -4.06 -8.95 9.59
CA ALA A 84 -3.21 -8.84 8.41
C ALA A 84 -2.13 -7.75 8.57
N SER A 85 -2.48 -6.60 9.15
CA SER A 85 -1.54 -5.52 9.44
C SER A 85 -0.46 -5.96 10.45
N GLN A 86 -0.84 -6.70 11.48
CA GLN A 86 0.10 -7.24 12.48
C GLN A 86 1.02 -8.30 11.85
N THR A 87 0.50 -9.21 11.04
CA THR A 87 1.30 -10.21 10.32
C THR A 87 2.37 -9.53 9.46
N VAL A 88 2.00 -8.53 8.66
CA VAL A 88 2.96 -7.80 7.83
C VAL A 88 4.00 -7.07 8.68
N ALA A 89 3.59 -6.45 9.79
CA ALA A 89 4.53 -5.79 10.70
C ALA A 89 5.55 -6.77 11.31
N GLN A 90 5.10 -7.96 11.72
CA GLN A 90 5.95 -9.02 12.26
C GLN A 90 6.91 -9.57 11.20
N SER A 91 6.42 -9.91 10.01
CA SER A 91 7.26 -10.39 8.91
C SER A 91 8.30 -9.34 8.50
N ARG A 92 7.94 -8.05 8.51
CA ARG A 92 8.88 -6.95 8.24
C ARG A 92 9.97 -6.87 9.31
N ALA A 93 9.63 -7.02 10.59
CA ALA A 93 10.61 -7.03 11.68
C ALA A 93 11.60 -8.20 11.51
N GLN A 94 11.09 -9.41 11.31
CA GLN A 94 11.91 -10.61 11.07
C GLN A 94 12.84 -10.46 9.86
N LEU A 95 12.32 -9.95 8.74
CA LEU A 95 13.12 -9.72 7.53
C LEU A 95 14.18 -8.64 7.76
N THR A 96 13.85 -7.58 8.50
CA THR A 96 14.81 -6.52 8.82
C THR A 96 15.95 -7.06 9.68
N GLU A 97 15.66 -7.82 10.72
CA GLU A 97 16.67 -8.46 11.58
C GLU A 97 17.59 -9.39 10.79
N GLY A 98 17.02 -10.25 9.95
CA GLY A 98 17.79 -11.15 9.10
C GLY A 98 18.71 -10.40 8.12
N LEU A 99 18.22 -9.34 7.50
CA LEU A 99 19.04 -8.52 6.59
C LEU A 99 20.15 -7.75 7.32
N LEU A 100 19.87 -7.21 8.50
CA LEU A 100 20.87 -6.54 9.34
C LEU A 100 21.97 -7.51 9.79
N ALA A 101 21.60 -8.74 10.20
CA ALA A 101 22.55 -9.78 10.58
C ALA A 101 23.49 -10.19 9.43
N LEU A 102 23.00 -10.11 8.19
CA LEU A 102 23.79 -10.36 6.97
C LEU A 102 24.64 -9.14 6.54
N GLY A 103 24.60 -8.03 7.30
CA GLY A 103 25.38 -6.82 7.04
C GLY A 103 24.78 -5.87 6.00
N PHE A 104 23.49 -6.04 5.64
CA PHE A 104 22.77 -5.06 4.84
C PHE A 104 22.38 -3.85 5.68
N LYS A 105 22.24 -2.68 5.03
CA LYS A 105 21.61 -1.52 5.66
C LYS A 105 20.17 -1.45 5.18
N CYS A 106 19.21 -1.43 6.11
CA CYS A 106 17.78 -1.38 5.83
C CYS A 106 17.19 -0.05 6.25
N CYS A 107 16.37 0.56 5.38
CA CYS A 107 15.53 1.68 5.77
C CYS A 107 14.21 1.13 6.35
N HIS A 108 14.08 1.16 7.68
CA HIS A 108 12.90 0.65 8.40
C HIS A 108 12.02 1.77 8.98
N ARG A 109 12.26 3.03 8.56
CA ARG A 109 11.67 4.23 9.19
C ARG A 109 10.16 4.37 8.97
N TRP A 110 9.61 3.75 7.93
CA TRP A 110 8.22 3.93 7.54
C TRP A 110 7.45 2.59 7.58
N PRO A 111 6.18 2.58 8.02
CA PRO A 111 5.33 1.40 8.02
C PRO A 111 4.82 1.08 6.61
N ILE A 112 5.74 0.63 5.75
CA ILE A 112 5.47 0.23 4.37
C ILE A 112 5.46 -1.30 4.23
N LEU A 113 4.83 -1.79 3.16
CA LEU A 113 4.71 -3.22 2.84
C LEU A 113 6.04 -3.84 2.38
N TYR A 114 6.98 -3.04 1.90
CA TYR A 114 8.27 -3.48 1.38
C TYR A 114 9.43 -2.88 2.17
N LEU A 115 10.61 -3.48 2.09
CA LEU A 115 11.83 -2.96 2.70
C LEU A 115 12.80 -2.55 1.60
N LEU A 116 13.39 -1.37 1.76
CA LEU A 116 14.53 -0.96 0.96
C LEU A 116 15.80 -1.33 1.71
N ALA A 117 16.63 -2.18 1.10
CA ALA A 117 17.93 -2.58 1.62
C ALA A 117 19.03 -2.23 0.63
N THR A 118 20.12 -1.62 1.10
CA THR A 118 21.27 -1.31 0.25
C THR A 118 22.28 -2.46 0.29
N LEU A 119 22.58 -3.01 -0.89
CA LEU A 119 23.60 -4.04 -1.08
C LEU A 119 25.01 -3.41 -1.03
N ARG A 120 25.91 -3.95 -0.21
CA ARG A 120 27.35 -3.61 -0.28
C ARG A 120 28.04 -4.18 -1.53
N TRP A 121 27.50 -5.25 -2.13
CA TRP A 121 28.19 -6.10 -3.11
C TRP A 121 27.78 -5.89 -4.58
N GLY A 122 27.09 -4.79 -4.92
CA GLY A 122 26.74 -4.47 -6.31
C GLY A 122 25.93 -5.57 -7.04
N ARG A 123 26.06 -5.65 -8.37
CA ARG A 123 25.30 -6.56 -9.25
C ARG A 123 25.52 -8.06 -8.98
N SER A 124 26.56 -8.45 -8.24
CA SER A 124 26.86 -9.86 -7.95
C SER A 124 25.82 -10.50 -7.03
N ALA A 125 25.28 -9.75 -6.07
CA ALA A 125 24.23 -10.25 -5.17
C ALA A 125 22.92 -10.52 -5.93
N ILE A 126 22.58 -9.68 -6.91
CA ILE A 126 21.39 -9.85 -7.76
C ILE A 126 21.48 -11.18 -8.52
N ARG A 127 22.65 -11.56 -9.06
CA ARG A 127 22.86 -12.86 -9.71
C ARG A 127 22.65 -14.03 -8.76
N SER A 128 23.12 -13.91 -7.51
CA SER A 128 22.92 -14.96 -6.50
C SER A 128 21.45 -15.14 -6.13
N PHE A 129 20.66 -14.06 -6.11
CA PHE A 129 19.20 -14.15 -5.93
C PHE A 129 18.51 -14.76 -7.15
N ALA A 130 18.93 -14.37 -8.36
CA ALA A 130 18.42 -14.94 -9.61
C ALA A 130 18.66 -16.46 -9.69
N ALA A 131 19.87 -16.91 -9.35
CA ALA A 131 20.24 -18.32 -9.33
C ALA A 131 19.45 -19.15 -8.30
N ARG A 132 18.86 -18.51 -7.30
CA ARG A 132 17.96 -19.13 -6.30
C ARG A 132 16.48 -19.03 -6.68
N GLY A 133 16.17 -18.53 -7.87
CA GLY A 133 14.80 -18.42 -8.37
C GLY A 133 14.00 -17.27 -7.76
N CYS A 134 14.65 -16.27 -7.16
CA CYS A 134 13.94 -15.10 -6.63
C CYS A 134 13.39 -14.24 -7.79
N PRO A 135 12.07 -14.02 -7.89
CA PRO A 135 11.47 -13.18 -8.92
C PRO A 135 11.97 -11.72 -8.81
N GLY A 136 12.18 -11.05 -9.94
CA GLY A 136 12.62 -9.64 -9.99
C GLY A 136 14.12 -9.41 -9.83
N ALA A 137 14.92 -10.47 -9.68
CA ALA A 137 16.37 -10.41 -9.73
C ALA A 137 16.90 -10.54 -11.18
N SER A 138 16.45 -9.68 -12.09
CA SER A 138 16.97 -9.62 -13.46
C SER A 138 17.99 -8.50 -13.60
N LEU A 139 19.13 -8.81 -14.23
CA LEU A 139 20.10 -7.80 -14.69
C LEU A 139 19.66 -7.37 -16.09
N GLU A 140 18.82 -6.35 -16.17
CA GLU A 140 18.79 -5.51 -17.38
C GLU A 140 19.90 -4.45 -17.31
#